data_AF-A0A355GQH5-F1
#
_entry.id   AF-A0A355GQH5-F1
#
_cell.length_a   1.000
_cell.length_b   1.000
_cell.length_c   1.000
_cell.angle_alpha   90.00
_cell.angle_beta   90.00
_cell.angle_gamma   90.00
#
_symmetry.space_group_name_H-M   'P 1'
#
loop_
_entity.id
_entity.type
_entity.pdbx_description
1 polymer ?
#
loop_
_entity_poly.entity_id
_entity_poly.type
_entity_poly.pdbx_seq_one_letter_code
_entity_poly.pdbx_strand_id
1 'polypeptide(L)'
;LFFKLSKVEVLVLFITISLVLIAELINTSIETVVDLVTQEFHPLARRAKHLAAGAVLVAALNAVIVGYLLFFDRISEAVPLVYQRVIALPPYLTFVALIMVILFVIIGKVRTGSNSLLRGGMPSGHTAIAFSIATAVFFLSQNGLVITLTLLLSLLTAESRWEAGIHSVREIVTGALIGILLTVAVFQLYRF
;
A
#
# COMPACT_ATOMS: atom_id res chain seq x y z
N LEU A 1 7.40 14.09 -18.33
CA LEU A 1 6.65 13.34 -17.30
C LEU A 1 7.61 12.35 -16.64
N PHE A 2 7.60 12.24 -15.31
CA PHE A 2 8.58 11.52 -14.46
C PHE A 2 8.90 10.06 -14.88
N PHE A 3 7.95 9.39 -15.55
CA PHE A 3 8.08 8.01 -16.03
C PHE A 3 8.31 7.88 -17.55
N LYS A 4 8.61 8.95 -18.31
CA LYS A 4 8.84 8.84 -19.79
C LYS A 4 7.80 7.95 -20.52
N LEU A 5 6.52 8.09 -20.17
CA LEU A 5 5.42 7.40 -20.84
C LEU A 5 5.28 7.93 -22.26
N SER A 6 5.07 7.02 -23.23
CA SER A 6 4.69 7.38 -24.59
C SER A 6 3.29 8.00 -24.61
N LYS A 7 2.98 8.73 -25.69
CA LYS A 7 1.66 9.37 -25.85
C LYS A 7 0.52 8.34 -25.81
N VAL A 8 0.74 7.14 -26.35
CA VAL A 8 -0.25 6.05 -26.34
C VAL A 8 -0.47 5.53 -24.94
N GLU A 9 0.58 5.30 -24.16
CA GLU A 9 0.46 4.82 -22.77
C GLU A 9 -0.25 5.84 -21.87
N VAL A 10 0.01 7.13 -22.07
CA VAL A 10 -0.72 8.20 -21.37
C VAL A 10 -2.21 8.19 -21.79
N LEU A 11 -2.50 8.02 -23.07
CA LEU A 11 -3.89 7.94 -23.56
C LEU A 11 -4.62 6.74 -22.95
N VAL A 12 -3.98 5.57 -22.92
CA VAL A 12 -4.51 4.36 -22.29
C VAL A 12 -4.80 4.61 -20.81
N LEU A 13 -3.86 5.23 -20.08
CA LEU A 13 -4.06 5.58 -18.67
C LEU A 13 -5.28 6.50 -18.47
N PHE A 14 -5.44 7.52 -19.31
CA PHE A 14 -6.61 8.41 -19.27
C PHE A 14 -7.91 7.64 -19.54
N ILE A 15 -7.95 6.81 -20.59
CA ILE A 15 -9.12 5.98 -20.93
C ILE A 15 -9.48 5.07 -19.75
N THR A 16 -8.48 4.43 -19.14
CA THR A 16 -8.67 3.54 -18.00
C THR A 16 -9.25 4.26 -16.78
N ILE A 17 -8.73 5.45 -16.44
CA ILE A 17 -9.27 6.25 -15.33
C ILE A 17 -10.69 6.73 -15.66
N SER A 18 -10.91 7.25 -16.86
CA SER A 18 -12.23 7.67 -17.32
C SER A 18 -13.25 6.53 -17.30
N LEU A 19 -12.85 5.30 -17.63
CA LEU A 19 -13.73 4.14 -17.59
C LEU A 19 -14.24 3.84 -16.16
N VAL A 20 -13.36 3.92 -15.15
CA VAL A 20 -13.77 3.74 -13.74
C VAL A 20 -14.75 4.83 -13.34
N LEU A 21 -14.49 6.10 -13.70
CA LEU A 21 -15.39 7.21 -13.40
C LEU A 21 -16.74 7.07 -14.11
N ILE A 22 -16.75 6.65 -15.37
CA ILE A 22 -18.00 6.39 -16.12
C ILE A 22 -18.79 5.26 -15.47
N ALA A 23 -18.13 4.17 -15.08
CA ALA A 23 -18.78 3.05 -14.40
C ALA A 23 -19.43 3.50 -13.08
N GLU A 24 -18.73 4.31 -12.29
CA GLU A 24 -19.27 4.87 -11.03
C GLU A 24 -20.49 5.77 -11.28
N LEU A 25 -20.42 6.66 -12.28
CA LEU A 25 -21.54 7.52 -12.65
C LEU A 25 -22.77 6.72 -13.11
N ILE A 26 -22.54 5.63 -13.87
CA ILE A 26 -23.62 4.72 -14.26
C ILE A 26 -24.19 4.00 -13.03
N ASN A 27 -23.34 3.55 -12.09
CA ASN A 27 -23.80 2.94 -10.84
C ASN A 27 -24.72 3.87 -10.04
N THR A 28 -24.28 5.10 -9.80
CA THR A 28 -25.10 6.11 -9.11
C THR A 28 -26.40 6.42 -9.87
N SER A 29 -26.34 6.46 -11.21
CA SER A 29 -27.54 6.68 -12.03
C SER A 29 -28.56 5.54 -11.88
N ILE A 30 -28.09 4.29 -11.90
CA ILE A 30 -28.95 3.11 -11.69
C ILE A 30 -29.53 3.11 -10.27
N GLU A 31 -28.71 3.39 -9.25
CA GLU A 31 -29.18 3.50 -7.87
C GLU A 31 -30.27 4.56 -7.73
N THR A 32 -30.05 5.75 -8.29
CA THR A 32 -31.00 6.87 -8.26
C THR A 32 -32.32 6.51 -8.95
N VAL A 33 -32.27 5.85 -10.11
CA VAL A 33 -33.49 5.40 -10.82
C VAL A 33 -34.23 4.33 -10.01
N VAL A 34 -33.52 3.38 -9.43
CA VAL A 34 -34.14 2.35 -8.58
C VAL A 34 -34.81 2.98 -7.36
N ASP A 35 -34.15 3.92 -6.69
CA ASP A 35 -34.69 4.61 -5.51
C ASP A 35 -35.85 5.56 -5.83
N LEU A 36 -35.91 6.08 -7.06
CA LEU A 36 -37.05 6.84 -7.57
C LEU A 36 -38.27 5.93 -7.81
N VAL A 37 -38.05 4.72 -8.33
CA VAL A 37 -39.13 3.79 -8.72
C VAL A 37 -39.70 3.05 -7.52
N THR A 38 -38.86 2.64 -6.57
CA THR A 38 -39.33 1.90 -5.39
C THR A 38 -38.44 2.11 -4.17
N GLN A 39 -39.08 2.26 -3.01
CA GLN A 39 -38.43 2.32 -1.70
C GLN A 39 -38.57 0.99 -0.94
N GLU A 40 -39.36 0.04 -1.46
CA GLU A 40 -39.55 -1.27 -0.87
C GLU A 40 -38.57 -2.29 -1.45
N PHE A 41 -38.26 -3.31 -0.66
CA PHE A 41 -37.35 -4.36 -1.11
C PHE A 41 -37.96 -5.15 -2.27
N HIS A 42 -37.36 -5.02 -3.46
CA HIS A 42 -37.70 -5.85 -4.61
C HIS A 42 -36.48 -6.69 -5.07
N PRO A 43 -36.61 -8.02 -5.24
CA PRO A 43 -35.49 -8.87 -5.65
C PRO A 43 -34.80 -8.42 -6.95
N LEU A 44 -35.55 -7.90 -7.92
CA LEU A 44 -34.99 -7.37 -9.17
C LEU A 44 -34.23 -6.04 -8.96
N ALA A 45 -34.75 -5.14 -8.12
CA ALA A 45 -34.08 -3.88 -7.77
C ALA A 45 -32.73 -4.16 -7.09
N ARG A 46 -32.72 -5.13 -6.16
CA ARG A 46 -31.49 -5.63 -5.55
C ARG A 46 -30.50 -6.12 -6.61
N ARG A 47 -30.92 -6.96 -7.56
CA ARG A 47 -30.02 -7.47 -8.62
C ARG A 47 -29.48 -6.35 -9.50
N ALA A 48 -30.30 -5.36 -9.86
CA ALA A 48 -29.87 -4.23 -10.67
C ALA A 48 -28.74 -3.44 -9.99
N LYS A 49 -28.91 -3.09 -8.71
CA LYS A 49 -27.86 -2.41 -7.92
C LYS A 49 -26.58 -3.25 -7.79
N HIS A 50 -26.70 -4.56 -7.54
CA HIS A 50 -25.52 -5.44 -7.44
C HIS A 50 -24.77 -5.57 -8.77
N LEU A 51 -25.47 -5.64 -9.90
CA LEU A 51 -24.83 -5.70 -11.22
C LEU A 51 -24.10 -4.40 -11.55
N ALA A 52 -24.69 -3.26 -11.18
CA ALA A 52 -24.09 -1.95 -11.36
C ALA A 52 -22.80 -1.80 -10.54
N ALA A 53 -22.82 -2.16 -9.25
CA ALA A 53 -21.63 -2.21 -8.41
C ALA A 53 -20.58 -3.21 -8.93
N GLY A 54 -21.03 -4.35 -9.48
CA GLY A 54 -20.16 -5.33 -10.13
C GLY A 54 -19.43 -4.77 -11.34
N ALA A 55 -20.08 -3.92 -12.15
CA ALA A 55 -19.44 -3.25 -13.28
C ALA A 55 -18.34 -2.28 -12.85
N VAL A 56 -18.54 -1.53 -11.75
CA VAL A 56 -17.51 -0.68 -11.15
C VAL A 56 -16.30 -1.51 -10.72
N LEU A 57 -16.53 -2.66 -10.06
CA LEU A 57 -15.45 -3.54 -9.62
C LEU A 57 -14.60 -4.06 -10.80
N VAL A 58 -15.25 -4.46 -11.90
CA VAL A 58 -14.56 -4.90 -13.12
C VAL A 58 -13.72 -3.77 -13.72
N ALA A 59 -14.27 -2.55 -13.79
CA ALA A 59 -13.53 -1.38 -14.26
C ALA A 59 -12.32 -1.06 -13.37
N ALA A 60 -12.48 -1.14 -12.05
CA ALA A 60 -11.39 -0.91 -11.09
C ALA A 60 -10.28 -1.97 -11.21
N LEU A 61 -10.63 -3.24 -11.37
CA LEU A 61 -9.66 -4.31 -11.58
C LEU A 61 -8.86 -4.10 -12.88
N ASN A 62 -9.54 -3.71 -13.96
CA ASN A 62 -8.87 -3.33 -15.21
C ASN A 62 -7.89 -2.17 -14.99
N ALA A 63 -8.25 -1.17 -14.17
CA ALA A 63 -7.37 -0.06 -13.86
C ALA A 63 -6.10 -0.48 -13.11
N VAL A 64 -6.22 -1.42 -12.18
CA VAL A 64 -5.06 -2.01 -11.49
C VAL A 64 -4.16 -2.74 -12.47
N ILE A 65 -4.72 -3.56 -13.37
CA ILE A 65 -3.95 -4.33 -14.36
C ILE A 65 -3.21 -3.40 -15.33
N VAL A 66 -3.88 -2.39 -15.88
CA VAL A 66 -3.25 -1.41 -16.78
C VAL A 66 -2.16 -0.62 -16.06
N GLY A 67 -2.43 -0.17 -14.83
CA GLY A 67 -1.43 0.51 -14.00
C GLY A 67 -0.21 -0.38 -13.77
N TYR A 68 -0.41 -1.65 -13.42
CA TYR A 68 0.67 -2.61 -13.28
C TYR A 68 1.51 -2.73 -14.56
N LEU A 69 0.88 -2.98 -15.71
CA LEU A 69 1.59 -3.17 -16.98
C LEU A 69 2.38 -1.92 -17.43
N LEU A 70 1.82 -0.72 -17.24
CA LEU A 70 2.47 0.52 -17.67
C LEU A 70 3.62 0.96 -16.76
N PHE A 71 3.51 0.70 -15.46
CA PHE A 71 4.45 1.20 -14.46
C PHE A 71 5.45 0.15 -13.98
N PHE A 72 5.21 -1.15 -14.17
CA PHE A 72 6.09 -2.22 -13.66
C PHE A 72 7.53 -2.09 -14.16
N ASP A 73 7.73 -2.07 -15.48
CA ASP A 73 9.06 -2.01 -16.08
C ASP A 73 9.77 -0.69 -15.76
N ARG A 74 9.01 0.40 -15.61
CA ARG A 74 9.59 1.72 -15.36
C ARG A 74 9.96 1.96 -13.91
N ILE A 75 9.21 1.37 -12.99
CA ILE A 75 9.60 1.31 -11.59
C ILE A 75 10.82 0.41 -11.47
N SER A 76 10.84 -0.75 -12.15
CA SER A 76 12.00 -1.65 -12.11
C SER A 76 13.26 -1.05 -12.77
N GLU A 77 13.12 -0.16 -13.75
CA GLU A 77 14.23 0.60 -14.38
C GLU A 77 14.62 1.90 -13.64
N ALA A 78 13.78 2.41 -12.74
CA ALA A 78 14.13 3.54 -11.87
C ALA A 78 14.94 3.09 -10.64
N VAL A 79 14.74 1.85 -10.21
CA VAL A 79 15.49 1.21 -9.09
C VAL A 79 17.02 1.18 -9.31
N PRO A 80 17.58 0.90 -10.51
CA PRO A 80 19.01 0.80 -10.77
C PRO A 80 19.83 2.07 -10.50
N LEU A 81 19.22 3.26 -10.61
CA LEU A 81 19.90 4.53 -10.33
C LEU A 81 20.12 4.78 -8.82
N VAL A 82 19.29 4.17 -7.97
CA VAL A 82 19.53 4.08 -6.52
C VAL A 82 20.44 2.88 -6.22
N TYR A 83 20.28 1.79 -6.97
CA TYR A 83 20.94 0.50 -6.80
C TYR A 83 22.47 0.52 -7.00
N GLN A 84 23.01 1.21 -8.02
CA GLN A 84 24.46 1.31 -8.25
C GLN A 84 25.21 2.02 -7.11
N ARG A 85 24.48 2.57 -6.15
CA ARG A 85 24.98 3.28 -4.98
C ARG A 85 24.87 2.48 -3.67
N VAL A 86 24.32 1.25 -3.71
CA VAL A 86 23.94 0.47 -2.51
C VAL A 86 24.61 -0.91 -2.38
N ILE A 87 25.42 -1.35 -3.36
CA ILE A 87 26.02 -2.70 -3.32
C ILE A 87 27.35 -2.71 -2.53
N ALA A 88 27.23 -2.78 -1.20
CA ALA A 88 28.22 -3.39 -0.29
C ALA A 88 27.63 -3.63 1.12
N LEU A 89 26.30 -3.69 1.28
CA LEU A 89 25.68 -3.74 2.60
C LEU A 89 25.62 -5.19 3.12
N PRO A 90 26.26 -5.49 4.27
CA PRO A 90 26.24 -6.83 4.82
C PRO A 90 24.83 -7.19 5.34
N PRO A 91 24.38 -8.46 5.16
CA PRO A 91 23.03 -8.90 5.55
C PRO A 91 22.68 -8.71 7.03
N TYR A 92 23.66 -8.58 7.92
CA TYR A 92 23.43 -8.31 9.33
C TYR A 92 22.74 -6.96 9.58
N LEU A 93 22.83 -5.99 8.65
CA LEU A 93 22.18 -4.68 8.79
C LEU A 93 20.66 -4.79 8.84
N THR A 94 20.06 -5.77 8.16
CA THR A 94 18.63 -6.05 8.26
C THR A 94 18.25 -6.48 9.67
N PHE A 95 19.04 -7.36 10.28
CA PHE A 95 18.81 -7.81 11.65
C PHE A 95 19.00 -6.66 12.65
N VAL A 96 20.02 -5.82 12.47
CA VAL A 96 20.24 -4.62 13.29
C VAL A 96 19.06 -3.65 13.17
N ALA A 97 18.60 -3.37 11.94
CA ALA A 97 17.46 -2.49 11.70
C ALA A 97 16.17 -3.02 12.35
N LEU A 98 15.88 -4.32 12.22
CA LEU A 98 14.71 -4.93 12.83
C LEU A 98 14.78 -4.89 14.36
N ILE A 99 15.94 -5.20 14.96
CA ILE A 99 16.13 -5.09 16.41
C ILE A 99 15.91 -3.66 16.87
N MET A 100 16.49 -2.67 16.17
CA MET A 100 16.33 -1.25 16.49
C MET A 100 14.86 -0.82 16.40
N VAL A 101 14.13 -1.23 15.37
CA VAL A 101 12.70 -0.94 15.21
C VAL A 101 11.89 -1.58 16.33
N ILE A 102 12.15 -2.85 16.67
CA ILE A 102 11.47 -3.54 17.77
C ILE A 102 11.72 -2.80 19.09
N LEU A 103 12.96 -2.42 19.39
CA LEU A 103 13.30 -1.65 20.59
C LEU A 103 12.58 -0.30 20.64
N PHE A 104 12.56 0.45 19.53
CA PHE A 104 11.87 1.74 19.45
C PHE A 104 10.35 1.61 19.64
N VAL A 105 9.76 0.58 19.04
CA VAL A 105 8.33 0.25 19.22
C VAL A 105 8.04 -0.07 20.67
N ILE A 106 8.88 -0.90 21.32
CA ILE A 106 8.73 -1.25 22.74
C ILE A 106 8.80 0.01 23.61
N ILE A 107 9.80 0.85 23.40
CA ILE A 107 9.98 2.10 24.16
C ILE A 107 8.76 3.02 23.98
N GLY A 108 8.27 3.19 22.74
CA GLY A 108 7.08 3.98 22.46
C GLY A 108 5.84 3.45 23.18
N LYS A 109 5.66 2.12 23.18
CA LYS A 109 4.55 1.46 23.85
C LYS A 109 4.60 1.54 25.37
N VAL A 110 5.78 1.40 25.96
CA VAL A 110 5.97 1.56 27.41
C VAL A 110 5.61 2.99 27.84
N ARG A 111 6.02 4.01 27.07
CA ARG A 111 5.67 5.41 27.37
C ARG A 111 4.18 5.71 27.23
N THR A 112 3.48 4.99 26.37
CA THR A 112 2.04 5.14 26.16
C THR A 112 1.20 4.19 27.02
N GLY A 113 1.82 3.44 27.94
CA GLY A 113 1.12 2.62 28.93
C GLY A 113 0.54 1.31 28.37
N SER A 114 1.06 0.79 27.26
CA SER A 114 0.59 -0.47 26.69
C SER A 114 1.36 -1.67 27.25
N ASN A 115 0.60 -2.66 27.76
CA ASN A 115 1.14 -3.90 28.34
C ASN A 115 1.43 -5.00 27.30
N SER A 116 1.26 -4.75 26.00
CA SER A 116 1.46 -5.78 24.98
C SER A 116 2.27 -5.32 23.77
N LEU A 117 3.20 -6.17 23.33
CA LEU A 117 4.09 -5.93 22.19
C LEU A 117 3.33 -5.78 20.87
N LEU A 118 2.23 -6.52 20.69
CA LEU A 118 1.59 -6.73 19.38
C LEU A 118 0.11 -6.32 19.31
N ARG A 119 -0.52 -5.97 20.44
CA ARG A 119 -1.92 -5.50 20.51
C ARG A 119 -2.05 -4.20 21.30
N GLY A 120 -2.58 -3.16 20.67
CA GLY A 120 -2.84 -1.87 21.31
C GLY A 120 -1.59 -1.05 21.66
N GLY A 121 -1.79 0.25 21.89
CA GLY A 121 -0.73 1.22 22.20
C GLY A 121 -0.01 1.78 20.97
N MET A 122 0.66 2.91 21.16
CA MET A 122 1.39 3.63 20.11
C MET A 122 2.89 3.36 20.24
N PRO A 123 3.62 3.05 19.15
CA PRO A 123 3.18 2.89 17.76
C PRO A 123 2.70 1.46 17.44
N SER A 124 2.07 1.28 16.26
CA SER A 124 1.69 -0.05 15.77
C SER A 124 2.92 -0.90 15.43
N GLY A 125 3.19 -1.93 16.25
CA GLY A 125 4.38 -2.76 16.12
C GLY A 125 4.41 -3.64 14.86
N HIS A 126 3.30 -4.30 14.52
CA HIS A 126 3.22 -5.09 13.27
C HIS A 126 3.45 -4.24 12.04
N THR A 127 2.88 -3.03 12.03
CA THR A 127 3.08 -2.07 10.93
C THR A 127 4.54 -1.64 10.86
N ALA A 128 5.16 -1.28 11.99
CA ALA A 128 6.57 -0.88 12.02
C ALA A 128 7.52 -1.97 11.51
N ILE A 129 7.30 -3.22 11.93
CA ILE A 129 8.11 -4.35 11.47
C ILE A 129 7.88 -4.60 9.97
N ALA A 130 6.62 -4.62 9.50
CA ALA A 130 6.32 -4.87 8.10
C ALA A 130 6.94 -3.82 7.16
N PHE A 131 6.85 -2.53 7.53
CA PHE A 131 7.49 -1.45 6.77
C PHE A 131 9.02 -1.45 6.89
N SER A 132 9.57 -1.87 8.03
CA SER A 132 11.02 -2.06 8.19
C SER A 132 11.55 -3.16 7.26
N ILE A 133 10.84 -4.30 7.15
CA ILE A 133 11.16 -5.38 6.22
C ILE A 133 11.05 -4.92 4.77
N ALA A 134 9.94 -4.26 4.39
CA ALA A 134 9.76 -3.74 3.03
C ALA A 134 10.88 -2.75 2.65
N THR A 135 11.31 -1.91 3.59
CA THR A 135 12.43 -0.97 3.40
C THR A 135 13.77 -1.70 3.28
N ALA A 136 14.02 -2.74 4.07
CA ALA A 136 15.24 -3.55 3.94
C ALA A 136 15.27 -4.29 2.60
N VAL A 137 14.14 -4.86 2.16
CA VAL A 137 13.99 -5.49 0.84
C VAL A 137 14.19 -4.48 -0.27
N PHE A 138 13.73 -3.23 -0.13
CA PHE A 138 14.01 -2.16 -1.09
C PHE A 138 15.51 -1.93 -1.29
N PHE A 139 16.31 -1.95 -0.22
CA PHE A 139 17.76 -1.76 -0.32
C PHE A 139 18.53 -3.01 -0.76
N LEU A 140 18.03 -4.22 -0.44
CA LEU A 140 18.72 -5.48 -0.73
C LEU A 140 18.31 -6.14 -2.05
N SER A 141 17.08 -5.92 -2.50
CA SER A 141 16.54 -6.56 -3.71
C SER A 141 16.91 -5.78 -4.96
N GLN A 142 17.42 -6.50 -5.96
CA GLN A 142 17.61 -5.96 -7.32
C GLN A 142 16.33 -6.07 -8.17
N ASN A 143 15.30 -6.76 -7.66
CA ASN A 143 14.10 -7.08 -8.40
C ASN A 143 12.94 -6.18 -7.93
N GLY A 144 12.48 -5.29 -8.82
CA GLY A 144 11.37 -4.38 -8.57
C GLY A 144 10.06 -5.10 -8.17
N LEU A 145 9.81 -6.29 -8.70
CA LEU A 145 8.64 -7.10 -8.35
C LEU A 145 8.63 -7.46 -6.86
N VAL A 146 9.77 -7.92 -6.33
CA VAL A 146 9.90 -8.33 -4.93
C VAL A 146 9.68 -7.14 -3.99
N ILE A 147 10.16 -5.96 -4.39
CA ILE A 147 9.95 -4.69 -3.67
C ILE A 147 8.46 -4.34 -3.66
N THR A 148 7.80 -4.36 -4.82
CA THR A 148 6.36 -4.03 -4.92
C THR A 148 5.50 -5.00 -4.12
N LEU A 149 5.77 -6.31 -4.18
CA LEU A 149 5.03 -7.31 -3.42
C LEU A 149 5.21 -7.14 -1.91
N THR A 150 6.42 -6.85 -1.44
CA THR A 150 6.68 -6.63 -0.01
C THR A 150 6.09 -5.32 0.50
N LEU A 151 6.07 -4.26 -0.32
CA LEU A 151 5.35 -3.03 -0.01
C LEU A 151 3.84 -3.28 0.09
N LEU A 152 3.25 -4.03 -0.86
CA LEU A 152 1.84 -4.39 -0.84
C LEU A 152 1.49 -5.21 0.41
N LEU A 153 2.33 -6.20 0.78
CA LEU A 153 2.16 -6.96 2.01
C LEU A 153 2.22 -6.07 3.27
N SER A 154 3.11 -5.07 3.28
CA SER A 154 3.21 -4.11 4.40
C SER A 154 1.96 -3.24 4.54
N LEU A 155 1.36 -2.84 3.42
CA LEU A 155 0.11 -2.07 3.38
C LEU A 155 -1.09 -2.92 3.81
N LEU A 156 -1.19 -4.17 3.35
CA LEU A 156 -2.22 -5.11 3.82
C LEU A 156 -2.08 -5.39 5.32
N THR A 157 -0.84 -5.47 5.82
CA THR A 157 -0.59 -5.64 7.26
C THR A 157 -1.12 -4.42 8.03
N ALA A 158 -0.87 -3.20 7.55
CA ALA A 158 -1.39 -1.97 8.13
C ALA A 158 -2.92 -1.90 8.11
N GLU A 159 -3.53 -2.21 6.97
CA GLU A 159 -4.98 -2.20 6.76
C GLU A 159 -5.68 -3.20 7.68
N SER A 160 -5.14 -4.43 7.80
CA SER A 160 -5.67 -5.43 8.74
C SER A 160 -5.64 -4.99 10.21
N ARG A 161 -4.78 -4.03 10.59
CA ARG A 161 -4.76 -3.48 11.96
C ARG A 161 -5.83 -2.41 12.17
N TRP A 162 -6.18 -1.68 11.11
CA TRP A 162 -7.24 -0.68 11.11
C TRP A 162 -8.61 -1.35 11.12
N GLU A 163 -8.84 -2.31 10.20
CA GLU A 163 -10.12 -3.02 10.09
C GLU A 163 -10.44 -3.82 11.36
N ALA A 164 -9.44 -4.45 11.97
CA ALA A 164 -9.61 -5.18 13.23
C ALA A 164 -9.85 -4.28 14.45
N GLY A 165 -9.83 -2.95 14.31
CA GLY A 165 -10.01 -1.99 15.40
C GLY A 165 -8.91 -2.05 16.47
N ILE A 166 -7.76 -2.65 16.16
CA ILE A 166 -6.65 -2.85 17.11
C ILE A 166 -5.82 -1.57 17.24
N HIS A 167 -5.66 -0.83 16.15
CA HIS A 167 -4.87 0.39 16.10
C HIS A 167 -5.56 1.51 15.31
N SER A 168 -5.38 2.75 15.75
CA SER A 168 -5.86 3.92 15.00
C SER A 168 -4.95 4.25 13.81
N VAL A 169 -5.44 5.02 12.82
CA VAL A 169 -4.63 5.49 11.67
C VAL A 169 -3.34 6.16 12.15
N ARG A 170 -3.41 6.96 13.21
CA ARG A 170 -2.23 7.66 13.75
C ARG A 170 -1.17 6.69 14.24
N GLU A 171 -1.56 5.64 14.95
CA GLU A 171 -0.63 4.61 15.46
C GLU A 171 -0.03 3.78 14.32
N ILE A 172 -0.81 3.49 13.29
CA ILE A 172 -0.39 2.77 12.08
C ILE A 172 0.62 3.61 11.30
N VAL A 173 0.29 4.88 11.00
CA VAL A 173 1.18 5.81 10.29
C VAL A 173 2.47 6.03 11.08
N THR A 174 2.39 6.22 12.39
CA THR A 174 3.58 6.36 13.25
C THR A 174 4.44 5.10 13.21
N GLY A 175 3.82 3.92 13.27
CA GLY A 175 4.53 2.64 13.11
C GLY A 175 5.24 2.54 11.77
N ALA A 176 4.55 2.80 10.66
CA ALA A 176 5.12 2.78 9.32
C ALA A 176 6.32 3.74 9.20
N LEU A 177 6.19 4.98 9.68
CA LEU A 177 7.27 5.97 9.68
C LEU A 177 8.47 5.51 10.49
N ILE A 178 8.27 4.97 11.70
CA ILE A 178 9.36 4.42 12.52
C ILE A 178 10.08 3.29 11.78
N GLY A 179 9.33 2.35 11.19
CA GLY A 179 9.88 1.25 10.42
C GLY A 179 10.71 1.70 9.23
N ILE A 180 10.21 2.66 8.44
CA ILE A 180 10.93 3.21 7.28
C ILE A 180 12.15 4.00 7.74
N LEU A 181 11.99 4.99 8.61
CA LEU A 181 13.04 5.95 8.96
C LEU A 181 14.21 5.29 9.68
N LEU A 182 13.95 4.39 10.63
CA LEU A 182 15.04 3.69 11.33
C LEU A 182 15.79 2.75 10.39
N THR A 183 15.10 2.01 9.54
CA THR A 183 15.77 1.14 8.55
C THR A 183 16.58 1.96 7.57
N VAL A 184 16.04 3.07 7.04
CA VAL A 184 16.79 4.00 6.18
C VAL A 184 18.03 4.53 6.90
N ALA A 185 17.91 4.96 8.16
CA ALA A 185 19.03 5.47 8.94
C ALA A 185 20.14 4.42 9.12
N VAL A 186 19.79 3.18 9.49
CA VAL A 186 20.75 2.08 9.64
C VAL A 186 21.49 1.79 8.33
N PHE A 187 20.76 1.77 7.21
CA PHE A 187 21.34 1.49 5.90
C PHE A 187 22.16 2.68 5.35
N GLN A 188 21.83 3.91 5.72
CA GLN A 188 22.61 5.11 5.35
C GLN A 188 23.87 5.27 6.20
N LEU A 189 23.85 4.95 7.48
CA LEU A 189 25.00 5.10 8.37
C LEU A 189 26.17 4.20 7.98
N TYR A 190 25.91 3.01 7.45
CA TYR A 190 26.97 2.13 6.94
C TYR A 190 27.56 2.61 5.61
N ARG A 191 26.88 3.51 4.91
CA ARG A 191 27.28 4.01 3.60
C ARG A 191 28.27 5.18 3.68
N PHE A 192 28.48 5.74 4.87
CA PHE A 192 29.55 6.69 5.19
C PHE A 192 30.72 5.94 5.84
#